data_AF-A0A7R8XG56-F1
#
_entry.id   AF-A0A7R8XG56-F1
#
_cell.length_a   1.000
_cell.length_b   1.000
_cell.length_c   1.000
_cell.angle_alpha   90.00
_cell.angle_beta   90.00
_cell.angle_gamma   90.00
#
_symmetry.space_group_name_H-M   'P 1'
#
loop_
_entity.id
_entity.type
_entity.pdbx_description
1 polymer ?
#
loop_
_entity_poly.entity_id
_entity_poly.type
_entity_poly.pdbx_seq_one_letter_code
_entity_poly.pdbx_strand_id
1 'polypeptide(L)'
;MSSWSSTSLLSIINPRVLESMEALERIQAVVWKEEFWLPRNVTWEDMKSKPGRPMPEFQDLLYIFPISISFLIFRIFLETFVLDPLAKATVPMFSVVALLKKDVMGKVNGHIQHNGSVATGRKWNSKTKQGHKGVEKAKLQLQKLRETGFRFVTYSFLFLYGIWTMSDKSWLRDVELCFENIPFHAVTLEVRRYYMLEIGFYLSLSLTLVFDVKRKDFLAQMTHHVVTIVLLMGSWIVGAIRIGTLVLIVHDCADVFLEV
;
A
#
# COMPACT_ATOMS: atom_id res chain seq x y z
N MET A 1 -22.84 36.67 29.99
CA MET A 1 -22.14 35.72 29.12
C MET A 1 -23.20 34.83 28.49
N SER A 2 -23.51 35.07 27.22
CA SER A 2 -24.65 34.46 26.51
C SER A 2 -24.39 32.99 26.21
N SER A 3 -25.32 32.13 26.62
CA SER A 3 -25.37 30.72 26.26
C SER A 3 -25.70 30.59 24.77
N TRP A 4 -24.72 30.17 23.98
CA TRP A 4 -24.99 29.65 22.64
C TRP A 4 -25.67 28.29 22.81
N SER A 5 -27.00 28.24 22.71
CA SER A 5 -27.74 26.98 22.67
C SER A 5 -27.55 26.32 21.31
N SER A 6 -27.42 25.00 21.30
CA SER A 6 -27.19 24.14 20.12
C SER A 6 -28.18 24.38 18.96
N THR A 7 -29.35 24.93 19.28
CA THR A 7 -30.41 25.34 18.35
C THR A 7 -30.00 26.44 17.35
N SER A 8 -29.08 27.33 17.71
CA SER A 8 -28.66 28.45 16.85
C SER A 8 -27.69 28.05 15.73
N LEU A 9 -27.03 26.89 15.87
CA LEU A 9 -26.10 26.37 14.86
C LEU A 9 -26.82 25.52 13.80
N LEU A 10 -27.88 24.79 14.20
CA LEU A 10 -28.67 23.96 13.30
C LEU A 10 -29.48 24.77 12.27
N SER A 11 -29.83 26.04 12.57
CA SER A 11 -30.53 26.92 11.63
C SER A 11 -29.64 27.48 10.51
N ILE A 12 -28.32 27.37 10.64
CA ILE A 12 -27.32 27.85 9.66
C ILE A 12 -26.93 26.72 8.69
N ILE A 13 -27.15 25.46 9.07
CA ILE A 13 -26.79 24.28 8.28
C ILE A 13 -27.83 24.08 7.17
N ASN A 14 -27.34 23.87 5.94
CA ASN A 14 -28.18 23.60 4.79
C ASN A 14 -29.09 22.37 5.05
N PRO A 15 -30.41 22.44 4.84
CA PRO A 15 -31.33 21.34 5.12
C PRO A 15 -30.95 20.03 4.40
N ARG A 16 -30.35 20.10 3.21
CA ARG A 16 -29.84 18.89 2.51
C ARG A 16 -28.65 18.24 3.22
N VAL A 17 -27.83 19.04 3.89
CA VAL A 17 -26.71 18.53 4.71
C VAL A 17 -27.24 17.91 5.99
N LEU A 18 -28.28 18.47 6.59
CA LEU A 18 -28.93 17.87 7.76
C LEU A 18 -29.56 16.52 7.42
N GLU A 19 -30.32 16.43 6.32
CA GLU A 19 -30.89 15.16 5.85
C GLU A 19 -29.83 14.09 5.57
N SER A 20 -28.70 14.48 4.97
CA SER A 20 -27.62 13.52 4.72
C SER A 20 -26.93 13.07 6.01
N MET A 21 -26.74 13.95 6.99
CA MET A 21 -26.23 13.60 8.31
C MET A 21 -27.15 12.62 9.03
N GLU A 22 -28.47 12.88 9.05
CA GLU A 22 -29.45 11.97 9.65
C GLU A 22 -29.48 10.61 8.95
N ALA A 23 -29.36 10.58 7.62
CA ALA A 23 -29.27 9.33 6.86
C ALA A 23 -28.01 8.53 7.23
N LEU A 24 -26.87 9.21 7.38
CA LEU A 24 -25.61 8.59 7.81
C LEU A 24 -25.72 8.04 9.23
N GLU A 25 -26.32 8.77 10.17
CA GLU A 25 -26.55 8.32 11.54
C GLU A 25 -27.42 7.06 11.58
N ARG A 26 -28.49 7.00 10.78
CA ARG A 26 -29.34 5.80 10.67
C ARG A 26 -28.56 4.59 10.15
N ILE A 27 -27.77 4.78 9.11
CA ILE A 27 -26.94 3.70 8.54
C ILE A 27 -25.92 3.23 9.58
N GLN A 28 -25.23 4.18 10.23
CA GLN A 28 -24.24 3.92 11.27
C GLN A 28 -24.86 3.13 12.43
N ALA A 29 -26.06 3.52 12.90
CA ALA A 29 -26.77 2.80 13.95
C ALA A 29 -27.16 1.37 13.57
N VAL A 30 -27.48 1.09 12.31
CA VAL A 30 -27.78 -0.25 11.82
C VAL A 30 -26.51 -1.09 11.68
N VAL A 31 -25.46 -0.51 11.09
CA VAL A 31 -24.18 -1.18 10.87
C VAL A 31 -23.55 -1.59 12.20
N TRP A 32 -23.61 -0.74 13.23
CA TRP A 32 -22.95 -1.00 14.51
C TRP A 32 -23.81 -1.76 15.54
N LYS A 33 -24.90 -2.39 15.12
CA LYS A 33 -25.65 -3.30 16.01
C LYS A 33 -24.75 -4.45 16.48
N GLU A 34 -24.77 -4.69 17.79
CA GLU A 34 -23.94 -5.71 18.44
C GLU A 34 -24.19 -7.11 17.87
N GLU A 35 -25.45 -7.43 17.56
CA GLU A 35 -25.88 -8.72 16.99
C GLU A 35 -25.20 -9.08 15.65
N PHE A 36 -24.74 -8.09 14.90
CA PHE A 36 -24.10 -8.32 13.60
C PHE A 36 -22.62 -8.67 13.74
N TRP A 37 -21.93 -8.08 14.72
CA TRP A 37 -20.47 -8.19 14.85
C TRP A 37 -20.02 -9.09 16.00
N LEU A 38 -20.82 -9.16 17.08
CA LEU A 38 -20.41 -9.76 18.35
C LEU A 38 -21.20 -11.03 18.66
N PRO A 39 -20.60 -11.97 19.41
CA PRO A 39 -21.32 -13.12 19.94
C PRO A 39 -22.46 -12.70 20.88
N ARG A 40 -23.43 -13.61 21.08
CA ARG A 40 -24.53 -13.39 22.03
C ARG A 40 -23.97 -13.05 23.42
N ASN A 41 -24.56 -12.03 24.05
CA ASN A 41 -24.21 -11.52 25.38
C ASN A 41 -22.86 -10.79 25.48
N VAL A 42 -22.30 -10.29 24.37
CA VAL A 42 -21.12 -9.42 24.37
C VAL A 42 -21.49 -8.05 23.83
N THR A 43 -21.12 -6.99 24.56
CA THR A 43 -21.37 -5.60 24.16
C THR A 43 -20.09 -4.90 23.71
N TRP A 44 -20.22 -3.79 23.00
CA TRP A 44 -19.06 -2.95 22.65
C TRP A 44 -18.34 -2.38 23.88
N GLU A 45 -19.04 -2.21 25.01
CA GLU A 45 -18.45 -1.77 26.29
C GLU A 45 -17.49 -2.81 26.87
N ASP A 46 -17.78 -4.10 26.66
CA ASP A 46 -16.93 -5.19 27.14
C ASP A 46 -15.61 -5.28 26.36
N MET A 47 -15.59 -4.76 25.14
CA MET A 47 -14.42 -4.73 24.27
C MET A 47 -13.48 -3.54 24.53
N LYS A 48 -13.90 -2.56 25.33
CA LYS A 48 -13.02 -1.42 25.67
C LYS A 48 -11.82 -1.87 26.49
N SER A 49 -10.70 -1.22 26.25
CA SER A 49 -9.46 -1.47 26.97
C SER A 49 -9.64 -1.17 28.47
N LYS A 50 -9.17 -2.08 29.33
CA LYS A 50 -9.20 -1.95 30.80
C LYS A 50 -7.78 -2.06 31.35
N PRO A 51 -7.47 -1.46 32.52
CA PRO A 51 -6.16 -1.63 33.16
C PRO A 51 -5.82 -3.12 33.31
N GLY A 52 -4.67 -3.54 32.76
CA GLY A 52 -4.22 -4.94 32.78
C GLY A 52 -4.78 -5.83 31.66
N ARG A 53 -5.72 -5.34 30.83
CA ARG A 53 -6.22 -6.02 29.63
C ARG A 53 -6.28 -5.04 28.45
N PRO A 54 -5.15 -4.77 27.78
CA PRO A 54 -5.14 -3.94 26.60
C PRO A 54 -5.93 -4.63 25.47
N MET A 55 -6.96 -3.97 24.99
CA MET A 55 -7.82 -4.45 23.89
C MET A 55 -7.55 -3.66 22.61
N PRO A 56 -7.95 -4.17 21.43
CA PRO A 56 -7.92 -3.39 20.20
C PRO A 56 -8.95 -2.26 20.27
N GLU A 57 -8.52 -1.04 19.98
CA GLU A 57 -9.42 0.12 19.98
C GLU A 57 -9.60 0.66 18.57
N PHE A 58 -10.77 1.24 18.30
CA PHE A 58 -11.04 1.89 17.02
C PHE A 58 -10.06 3.04 16.74
N GLN A 59 -9.64 3.74 17.80
CA GLN A 59 -8.68 4.85 17.71
C GLN A 59 -7.31 4.40 17.19
N ASP A 60 -6.94 3.14 17.40
CA ASP A 60 -5.68 2.61 16.90
C ASP A 60 -5.62 2.67 15.36
N LEU A 61 -6.77 2.50 14.69
CA LEU A 61 -6.86 2.57 13.23
C LEU A 61 -6.52 3.97 12.68
N LEU A 62 -6.59 5.02 13.50
CA LEU A 62 -6.18 6.36 13.07
C LEU A 62 -4.66 6.46 12.88
N TYR A 63 -3.86 5.61 13.53
CA TYR A 63 -2.41 5.57 13.30
C TYR A 63 -2.04 5.07 11.91
N ILE A 64 -2.94 4.38 11.21
CA ILE A 64 -2.73 3.89 9.85
C ILE A 64 -2.42 5.05 8.90
N PHE A 65 -3.08 6.19 9.06
CA PHE A 65 -2.88 7.36 8.17
C PHE A 65 -1.46 7.95 8.27
N PRO A 66 -0.95 8.38 9.44
CA PRO A 66 0.43 8.88 9.54
C PRO A 66 1.47 7.80 9.20
N ILE A 67 1.20 6.52 9.50
CA ILE A 67 2.08 5.42 9.08
C ILE A 67 2.14 5.32 7.56
N SER A 68 0.98 5.37 6.87
CA SER A 68 0.93 5.31 5.41
C SER A 68 1.69 6.47 4.77
N ILE A 69 1.57 7.69 5.30
CA ILE A 69 2.33 8.87 4.86
C ILE A 69 3.82 8.63 5.07
N SER A 70 4.21 8.04 6.21
CA SER A 70 5.61 7.70 6.50
C SER A 70 6.17 6.71 5.48
N PHE A 71 5.39 5.70 5.06
CA PHE A 71 5.79 4.78 4.00
C PHE A 71 5.91 5.47 2.63
N LEU A 72 5.07 6.45 2.32
CA LEU A 72 5.20 7.23 1.08
C LEU A 72 6.49 8.07 1.08
N ILE A 73 6.83 8.70 2.21
CA ILE A 73 8.09 9.42 2.38
C ILE A 73 9.27 8.45 2.26
N PHE A 74 9.20 7.30 2.92
CA PHE A 74 10.22 6.26 2.84
C PHE A 74 10.38 5.74 1.40
N ARG A 75 9.30 5.57 0.65
CA ARG A 75 9.34 5.21 -0.77
C ARG A 75 10.14 6.23 -1.58
N ILE A 76 9.80 7.52 -1.45
CA ILE A 76 10.50 8.59 -2.15
C ILE A 76 11.99 8.58 -1.80
N PHE A 77 12.31 8.41 -0.52
CA PHE A 77 13.68 8.30 -0.04
C PHE A 77 14.42 7.10 -0.66
N LEU A 78 13.86 5.89 -0.53
CA LEU A 78 14.50 4.66 -1.01
C LEU A 78 14.68 4.69 -2.53
N GLU A 79 13.66 5.12 -3.26
CA GLU A 79 13.73 5.22 -4.72
C GLU A 79 14.80 6.22 -5.17
N THR A 80 14.87 7.39 -4.53
CA THR A 80 15.77 8.48 -4.95
C THR A 80 17.22 8.26 -4.53
N PHE A 81 17.44 7.78 -3.30
CA PHE A 81 18.78 7.71 -2.71
C PHE A 81 19.43 6.33 -2.80
N VAL A 82 18.65 5.26 -2.97
CA VAL A 82 19.18 3.88 -3.01
C VAL A 82 18.96 3.26 -4.38
N LEU A 83 17.71 3.16 -4.84
CA LEU A 83 17.37 2.42 -6.05
C LEU A 83 17.81 3.16 -7.32
N ASP A 84 17.68 4.48 -7.40
CA ASP A 84 18.11 5.25 -8.57
C ASP A 84 19.64 5.21 -8.79
N PRO A 85 20.49 5.44 -7.79
CA PRO A 85 21.94 5.25 -7.93
C PRO A 85 22.30 3.80 -8.25
N LEU A 86 21.67 2.83 -7.58
CA LEU A 86 21.92 1.41 -7.82
C LEU A 86 21.55 1.00 -9.24
N ALA A 87 20.41 1.47 -9.75
CA ALA A 87 19.98 1.16 -11.10
C ALA A 87 20.88 1.83 -12.16
N LYS A 88 21.37 3.05 -11.92
CA LYS A 88 22.38 3.68 -12.80
C LYS A 88 23.72 2.92 -12.80
N ALA A 89 24.10 2.34 -11.66
CA ALA A 89 25.33 1.57 -11.51
C ALA A 89 25.23 0.14 -12.08
N THR A 90 24.07 -0.52 -11.94
CA THR A 90 23.80 -1.91 -12.38
C THR A 90 23.28 -2.01 -13.81
N VAL A 91 22.76 -0.91 -14.37
CA VAL A 91 22.51 -0.74 -15.80
C VAL A 91 23.64 0.10 -16.41
N PRO A 92 24.94 -0.16 -16.12
CA PRO A 92 26.00 0.73 -16.55
C PRO A 92 25.95 0.76 -18.07
N MET A 93 25.76 1.94 -18.66
CA MET A 93 26.38 2.35 -19.93
C MET A 93 26.40 1.31 -21.08
N PHE A 94 25.48 0.35 -21.12
CA PHE A 94 25.52 -0.75 -22.08
C PHE A 94 24.29 -0.68 -22.96
N SER A 95 23.10 -0.44 -22.41
CA SER A 95 21.91 -0.23 -23.24
C SER A 95 21.88 1.17 -23.87
N VAL A 96 22.11 2.24 -23.08
CA VAL A 96 22.05 3.62 -23.60
C VAL A 96 23.27 3.97 -24.43
N VAL A 97 24.48 3.57 -24.00
CA VAL A 97 25.70 3.83 -24.77
C VAL A 97 25.92 2.81 -25.88
N ALA A 98 25.49 1.53 -25.83
CA ALA A 98 25.53 0.72 -27.06
C ALA A 98 24.50 1.20 -28.09
N LEU A 99 23.35 1.75 -27.68
CA LEU A 99 22.40 2.40 -28.59
C LEU A 99 22.98 3.69 -29.19
N LEU A 100 23.58 4.57 -28.37
CA LEU A 100 24.24 5.79 -28.85
C LEU A 100 25.49 5.48 -29.68
N LYS A 101 26.30 4.49 -29.30
CA LYS A 101 27.51 4.07 -30.01
C LYS A 101 27.18 3.37 -31.34
N LYS A 102 26.06 2.63 -31.43
CA LYS A 102 25.53 2.13 -32.72
C LYS A 102 25.02 3.26 -33.61
N ASP A 103 24.35 4.27 -33.06
CA ASP A 103 23.82 5.40 -33.83
C ASP A 103 24.95 6.31 -34.35
N VAL A 104 25.96 6.58 -33.52
CA VAL A 104 27.17 7.33 -33.90
C VAL A 104 28.00 6.54 -34.93
N MET A 105 28.24 5.23 -34.76
CA MET A 105 28.95 4.43 -35.77
C MET A 105 28.17 4.30 -37.08
N GLY A 106 26.84 4.26 -37.02
CA GLY A 106 25.99 4.32 -38.21
C GLY A 106 26.08 5.66 -38.95
N LYS A 107 26.24 6.77 -38.23
CA LYS A 107 26.48 8.11 -38.79
C LYS A 107 27.88 8.25 -39.40
N VAL A 108 28.91 7.69 -38.76
CA VAL A 108 30.29 7.71 -39.30
C VAL A 108 30.38 6.89 -40.59
N ASN A 109 29.77 5.70 -40.65
CA ASN A 109 29.68 4.93 -41.89
C ASN A 109 28.84 5.62 -42.98
N GLY A 110 27.79 6.36 -42.59
CA GLY A 110 27.01 7.18 -43.51
C GLY A 110 27.77 8.41 -44.03
N HIS A 111 28.70 8.96 -43.24
CA HIS A 111 29.50 10.11 -43.64
C HIS A 111 30.57 9.74 -44.68
N ILE A 112 31.10 8.51 -44.64
CA ILE A 112 31.96 7.95 -45.69
C ILE A 112 31.19 7.84 -47.03
N GLN A 113 29.87 7.67 -46.96
CA GLN A 113 28.99 7.61 -48.14
C GLN A 113 28.57 9.00 -48.66
N HIS A 114 28.87 10.09 -47.93
CA HIS A 114 28.37 11.44 -48.18
C HIS A 114 29.26 12.30 -49.11
N ASN A 115 30.11 11.67 -49.94
CA ASN A 115 30.65 12.31 -51.14
C ASN A 115 29.68 12.26 -52.34
N GLY A 116 28.41 11.89 -52.11
CA GLY A 116 27.37 11.90 -53.14
C GLY A 116 26.02 12.44 -52.63
N SER A 117 25.78 13.73 -52.88
CA SER A 117 24.50 14.33 -53.28
C SER A 117 23.30 14.44 -52.29
N VAL A 118 22.97 15.70 -52.02
CA VAL A 118 21.65 16.39 -52.06
C VAL A 118 20.48 15.89 -51.17
N ALA A 119 20.02 16.83 -50.33
CA ALA A 119 18.87 16.75 -49.45
C ALA A 119 17.51 16.73 -50.19
N THR A 120 16.65 15.77 -49.84
CA THR A 120 15.19 15.82 -50.08
C THR A 120 14.44 15.13 -48.94
N GLY A 121 13.39 15.79 -48.43
CA GLY A 121 12.35 15.23 -47.55
C GLY A 121 12.79 14.83 -46.14
N ARG A 122 12.27 15.50 -45.09
CA ARG A 122 12.32 14.98 -43.71
C ARG A 122 11.40 13.75 -43.60
N LYS A 123 11.82 12.64 -44.20
CA LYS A 123 11.26 11.30 -43.97
C LYS A 123 11.65 10.94 -42.54
N TRP A 124 10.67 10.89 -41.63
CA TRP A 124 10.89 10.40 -40.27
C TRP A 124 11.52 9.00 -40.36
N ASN A 125 12.82 8.93 -40.09
CA ASN A 125 13.62 7.75 -40.41
C ASN A 125 13.23 6.61 -39.44
N SER A 126 12.98 5.40 -39.94
CA SER A 126 12.58 4.25 -39.10
C SER A 126 13.58 4.00 -37.96
N LYS A 127 14.85 4.35 -38.16
CA LYS A 127 15.95 4.29 -37.18
C LYS A 127 15.74 5.22 -35.97
N THR A 128 15.24 6.45 -36.17
CA THR A 128 14.97 7.38 -35.04
C THR A 128 13.74 6.94 -34.23
N LYS A 129 12.76 6.30 -34.88
CA LYS A 129 11.61 5.67 -34.22
C LYS A 129 12.04 4.46 -33.37
N GLN A 130 13.03 3.70 -33.82
CA GLN A 130 13.55 2.55 -33.09
C GLN A 130 14.44 2.96 -31.90
N GLY A 131 15.22 4.03 -32.04
CA GLY A 131 15.96 4.65 -30.93
C GLY A 131 15.06 5.19 -29.82
N HIS A 132 14.00 5.95 -30.17
CA HIS A 132 13.00 6.43 -29.19
C HIS A 132 12.32 5.28 -28.46
N LYS A 133 11.91 4.22 -29.17
CA LYS A 133 11.33 3.02 -28.55
C LYS A 133 12.30 2.33 -27.58
N GLY A 134 13.60 2.34 -27.86
CA GLY A 134 14.63 1.79 -26.97
C GLY A 134 14.78 2.60 -25.67
N VAL A 135 14.77 3.92 -25.76
CA VAL A 135 14.84 4.83 -24.59
C VAL A 135 13.59 4.70 -23.72
N GLU A 136 12.40 4.69 -24.31
CA GLU A 136 11.14 4.50 -23.59
C GLU A 136 11.07 3.14 -22.88
N LYS A 137 11.55 2.07 -23.54
CA LYS A 137 11.64 0.74 -22.92
C LYS A 137 12.61 0.75 -21.73
N ALA A 138 13.75 1.42 -21.83
CA ALA A 138 14.72 1.52 -20.73
C ALA A 138 14.14 2.29 -19.53
N LYS A 139 13.42 3.39 -19.76
CA LYS A 139 12.71 4.13 -18.70
C LYS A 139 11.68 3.26 -17.98
N LEU A 140 10.88 2.49 -18.72
CA LEU A 140 9.90 1.58 -18.13
C LEU A 140 10.55 0.47 -17.30
N GLN A 141 11.68 -0.07 -17.76
CA GLN A 141 12.45 -1.08 -16.99
C GLN A 141 12.99 -0.48 -15.70
N LEU A 142 13.54 0.74 -15.75
CA LEU A 142 14.02 1.46 -14.58
C LEU A 142 12.89 1.73 -13.57
N GLN A 143 11.74 2.17 -14.06
CA GLN A 143 10.55 2.39 -13.23
C GLN A 143 10.11 1.09 -12.55
N LYS A 144 10.05 -0.02 -13.30
CA LYS A 144 9.71 -1.34 -12.73
C LYS A 144 10.70 -1.80 -11.68
N LEU A 145 12.00 -1.60 -11.89
CA LEU A 145 13.02 -1.93 -10.90
C LEU A 145 12.85 -1.12 -9.61
N ARG A 146 12.51 0.17 -9.71
CA ARG A 146 12.23 1.02 -8.54
C ARG A 146 10.98 0.54 -7.79
N GLU A 147 9.88 0.33 -8.50
CA GLU A 147 8.62 -0.15 -7.90
C GLU A 147 8.79 -1.52 -7.24
N THR A 148 9.43 -2.47 -7.94
CA THR A 148 9.66 -3.84 -7.45
C THR A 148 10.67 -3.84 -6.31
N GLY A 149 11.75 -3.07 -6.42
CA GLY A 149 12.78 -2.95 -5.39
C GLY A 149 12.25 -2.36 -4.09
N PHE A 150 11.42 -1.32 -4.15
CA PHE A 150 10.76 -0.76 -2.97
C PHE A 150 9.89 -1.80 -2.28
N ARG A 151 9.02 -2.48 -3.04
CA ARG A 151 8.14 -3.52 -2.50
C ARG A 151 8.93 -4.66 -1.89
N PHE A 152 9.95 -5.17 -2.58
CA PHE A 152 10.80 -6.25 -2.10
C PHE A 152 11.47 -5.91 -0.75
N VAL A 153 12.07 -4.71 -0.64
CA VAL A 153 12.71 -4.26 0.61
C VAL A 153 11.69 -4.15 1.74
N THR A 154 10.54 -3.52 1.48
CA THR A 154 9.53 -3.30 2.52
C THR A 154 8.87 -4.60 2.95
N TYR A 155 8.41 -5.45 2.02
CA TYR A 155 7.83 -6.76 2.34
C TYR A 155 8.82 -7.66 3.08
N SER A 156 10.10 -7.69 2.67
CA SER A 156 11.11 -8.49 3.37
C SER A 156 11.31 -8.01 4.81
N PHE A 157 11.37 -6.70 5.03
CA PHE A 157 11.48 -6.12 6.37
C PHE A 157 10.25 -6.44 7.23
N LEU A 158 9.05 -6.22 6.69
CA LEU A 158 7.78 -6.47 7.37
C LEU A 158 7.58 -7.94 7.72
N PHE A 159 7.89 -8.85 6.79
CA PHE A 159 7.84 -10.29 7.03
C PHE A 159 8.79 -10.71 8.17
N LEU A 160 10.04 -10.24 8.16
CA LEU A 160 10.99 -10.53 9.25
C LEU A 160 10.53 -9.95 10.59
N TYR A 161 9.95 -8.75 10.57
CA TYR A 161 9.36 -8.12 11.75
C TYR A 161 8.14 -8.89 12.28
N GLY A 162 7.31 -9.44 11.39
CA GLY A 162 6.18 -10.31 11.72
C GLY A 162 6.64 -11.61 12.37
N ILE A 163 7.62 -12.29 11.79
CA ILE A 163 8.23 -13.51 12.38
C ILE A 163 8.79 -13.21 13.78
N TRP A 164 9.49 -12.09 13.95
CA TRP A 164 10.01 -11.67 15.25
C TRP A 164 8.87 -11.46 16.27
N THR A 165 7.85 -10.68 15.90
CA THR A 165 6.68 -10.34 16.75
C THR A 165 5.86 -11.57 17.16
N MET A 166 5.81 -12.58 16.29
CA MET A 166 4.99 -13.78 16.49
C MET A 166 5.77 -14.96 17.07
N SER A 167 7.10 -14.86 17.19
CA SER A 167 7.99 -15.96 17.59
C SER A 167 7.68 -16.56 18.96
N ASP A 168 7.18 -15.76 19.89
CA ASP A 168 6.80 -16.12 21.27
C ASP A 168 5.29 -16.39 21.44
N LYS A 169 4.49 -16.28 20.37
CA LYS A 169 3.03 -16.39 20.44
C LYS A 169 2.59 -17.84 20.23
N SER A 170 1.89 -18.42 21.20
CA SER A 170 1.49 -19.83 21.18
C SER A 170 0.59 -20.19 20.00
N TRP A 171 -0.28 -19.26 19.59
CA TRP A 171 -1.20 -19.46 18.46
C TRP A 171 -0.53 -19.50 17.09
N LEU A 172 0.79 -19.21 17.00
CA LEU A 172 1.56 -19.47 15.79
C LEU A 172 1.72 -20.97 15.52
N ARG A 173 1.76 -21.79 16.57
CA ARG A 173 1.94 -23.25 16.48
C ARG A 173 0.63 -24.01 16.61
N ASP A 174 -0.29 -23.47 17.42
CA ASP A 174 -1.59 -24.06 17.68
C ASP A 174 -2.70 -23.10 17.26
N VAL A 175 -3.23 -23.33 16.05
CA VAL A 175 -4.25 -22.45 15.44
C VAL A 175 -5.59 -22.57 16.15
N GLU A 176 -5.85 -23.63 16.93
CA GLU A 176 -7.10 -23.75 17.69
C GLU A 176 -7.21 -22.63 18.74
N LEU A 177 -6.09 -22.20 19.30
CA LEU A 177 -6.00 -21.05 20.21
C LEU A 177 -6.49 -19.76 19.58
N CYS A 178 -6.54 -19.64 18.25
CA CYS A 178 -7.11 -18.47 17.58
C CYS A 178 -8.61 -18.35 17.82
N PHE A 179 -9.32 -19.45 18.05
CA PHE A 179 -10.77 -19.47 18.25
C PHE A 179 -11.17 -19.41 19.73
N GLU A 180 -10.23 -19.65 20.63
CA GLU A 180 -10.46 -19.51 22.06
C GLU A 180 -10.60 -18.04 22.48
N ASN A 181 -11.56 -17.75 23.35
CA ASN A 181 -11.75 -16.43 23.96
C ASN A 181 -11.99 -15.27 22.97
N ILE A 182 -12.43 -15.53 21.73
CA ILE A 182 -12.95 -14.46 20.87
C ILE A 182 -14.20 -13.85 21.53
N PRO A 183 -14.37 -12.51 21.57
CA PRO A 183 -13.53 -11.43 21.00
C PRO A 183 -12.51 -10.83 21.98
N PHE A 184 -12.26 -11.45 23.13
CA PHE A 184 -11.46 -10.93 24.25
C PHE A 184 -9.96 -11.23 24.14
N HIS A 185 -9.37 -11.09 22.95
CA HIS A 185 -7.93 -11.25 22.77
C HIS A 185 -7.18 -10.00 23.24
N ALA A 186 -6.41 -10.14 24.32
CA ALA A 186 -5.51 -9.08 24.78
C ALA A 186 -4.41 -8.84 23.75
N VAL A 187 -4.08 -7.56 23.52
CA VAL A 187 -3.13 -7.13 22.49
C VAL A 187 -1.89 -6.56 23.13
N THR A 188 -0.74 -7.20 22.88
CA THR A 188 0.55 -6.65 23.27
C THR A 188 0.90 -5.45 22.40
N LEU A 189 1.75 -4.56 22.91
CA LEU A 189 2.17 -3.38 22.16
C LEU A 189 2.87 -3.73 20.83
N GLU A 190 3.61 -4.83 20.80
CA GLU A 190 4.29 -5.34 19.61
C GLU A 190 3.29 -5.76 18.54
N VAL A 191 2.27 -6.55 18.92
CA VAL A 191 1.20 -6.95 18.00
C VAL A 191 0.43 -5.74 17.50
N ARG A 192 0.10 -4.78 18.38
CA ARG A 192 -0.56 -3.53 17.96
C ARG A 192 0.26 -2.79 16.91
N ARG A 193 1.56 -2.59 17.15
CA ARG A 193 2.44 -1.90 16.20
C ARG A 193 2.55 -2.64 14.88
N TYR A 194 2.76 -3.96 14.91
CA TYR A 194 2.81 -4.79 13.71
C TYR A 194 1.53 -4.65 12.89
N TYR A 195 0.37 -4.76 13.54
CA TYR A 195 -0.93 -4.63 12.89
C TYR A 195 -1.13 -3.27 12.19
N MET A 196 -0.80 -2.18 12.88
CA MET A 196 -0.96 -0.83 12.32
C MET A 196 0.07 -0.53 11.22
N LEU A 197 1.29 -1.07 11.35
CA LEU A 197 2.34 -0.97 10.32
C LEU A 197 1.90 -1.64 9.02
N GLU A 198 1.36 -2.87 9.10
CA GLU A 198 0.90 -3.62 7.94
C GLU A 198 -0.24 -2.93 7.22
N ILE A 199 -1.32 -2.56 7.92
CA ILE A 199 -2.43 -1.87 7.27
C ILE A 199 -1.98 -0.52 6.68
N GLY A 200 -1.12 0.21 7.40
CA GLY A 200 -0.55 1.46 6.92
C GLY A 200 0.27 1.28 5.63
N PHE A 201 1.02 0.18 5.54
CA PHE A 201 1.76 -0.17 4.33
C PHE A 201 0.81 -0.50 3.16
N TYR A 202 -0.19 -1.37 3.35
CA TYR A 202 -1.18 -1.69 2.31
C TYR A 202 -1.98 -0.46 1.85
N LEU A 203 -2.28 0.46 2.77
CA LEU A 203 -2.90 1.75 2.43
C LEU A 203 -1.95 2.59 1.55
N SER A 204 -0.66 2.68 1.92
CA SER A 204 0.34 3.40 1.12
C SER A 204 0.50 2.81 -0.29
N LEU A 205 0.46 1.47 -0.42
CA LEU A 205 0.47 0.76 -1.70
C LEU A 205 -0.76 1.08 -2.53
N SER A 206 -1.94 1.04 -1.91
CA SER A 206 -3.20 1.38 -2.57
C SER A 206 -3.18 2.82 -3.09
N LEU A 207 -2.77 3.78 -2.27
CA LEU A 207 -2.64 5.17 -2.68
C LEU A 207 -1.69 5.31 -3.87
N THR A 208 -0.50 4.72 -3.80
CA THR A 208 0.45 4.91 -4.90
C THR A 208 0.03 4.16 -6.16
N LEU A 209 -0.63 3.01 -6.05
CA LEU A 209 -1.16 2.26 -7.18
C LEU A 209 -2.18 3.10 -7.99
N VAL A 210 -2.96 3.98 -7.34
CA VAL A 210 -3.89 4.90 -8.03
C VAL A 210 -3.15 5.94 -8.88
N PHE A 211 -2.00 6.42 -8.42
CA PHE A 211 -1.20 7.45 -9.09
C PHE A 211 -0.16 6.88 -10.07
N ASP A 212 0.24 5.63 -9.90
CA ASP A 212 1.14 4.93 -10.80
C ASP A 212 0.48 4.60 -12.15
N VAL A 213 1.30 4.25 -13.14
CA VAL A 213 0.81 3.90 -14.48
C VAL A 213 -0.03 2.63 -14.41
N LYS A 214 -1.33 2.75 -14.68
CA LYS A 214 -2.28 1.63 -14.62
C LYS A 214 -1.90 0.52 -15.61
N ARG A 215 -1.54 -0.63 -15.06
CA ARG A 215 -1.28 -1.87 -15.81
C ARG A 215 -2.55 -2.70 -15.97
N LYS A 216 -2.50 -3.80 -16.73
CA LYS A 216 -3.69 -4.65 -17.00
C LYS A 216 -4.22 -5.34 -15.75
N ASP A 217 -3.33 -5.57 -14.80
CA ASP A 217 -3.50 -6.15 -13.46
C ASP A 217 -3.96 -5.14 -12.40
N PHE A 218 -4.07 -3.84 -12.75
CA PHE A 218 -4.40 -2.77 -11.80
C PHE A 218 -5.64 -3.03 -10.95
N LEU A 219 -6.76 -3.46 -11.57
CA LEU A 219 -8.01 -3.69 -10.85
C LEU A 219 -7.91 -4.88 -9.90
N ALA A 220 -7.28 -5.97 -10.34
CA ALA A 220 -7.09 -7.14 -9.51
C ALA A 220 -6.26 -6.81 -8.26
N GLN A 221 -5.14 -6.10 -8.45
CA GLN A 221 -4.27 -5.67 -7.35
C GLN A 221 -4.96 -4.68 -6.40
N MET A 222 -5.72 -3.72 -6.95
CA MET A 222 -6.46 -2.75 -6.15
C MET A 222 -7.54 -3.43 -5.31
N THR A 223 -8.33 -4.32 -5.93
CA THR A 223 -9.36 -5.09 -5.23
C THR A 223 -8.74 -5.95 -4.13
N HIS A 224 -7.62 -6.63 -4.42
CA HIS A 224 -6.88 -7.41 -3.43
C HIS A 224 -6.50 -6.58 -2.20
N HIS A 225 -5.80 -5.45 -2.39
CA HIS A 225 -5.41 -4.60 -1.26
C HIS A 225 -6.61 -4.05 -0.49
N VAL A 226 -7.68 -3.63 -1.18
CA VAL A 226 -8.89 -3.14 -0.51
C VAL A 226 -9.53 -4.25 0.34
N VAL A 227 -9.62 -5.47 -0.18
CA VAL A 227 -10.15 -6.62 0.56
C VAL A 227 -9.27 -6.93 1.76
N THR A 228 -7.94 -7.00 1.61
CA THR A 228 -7.02 -7.23 2.72
C THR A 228 -7.16 -6.16 3.80
N ILE A 229 -7.15 -4.87 3.44
CA ILE A 229 -7.30 -3.76 4.39
C ILE A 229 -8.62 -3.88 5.15
N VAL A 230 -9.73 -4.14 4.46
CA VAL A 230 -11.05 -4.29 5.08
C VAL A 230 -11.10 -5.50 6.02
N LEU A 231 -10.54 -6.64 5.62
CA LEU A 231 -10.49 -7.84 6.46
C LEU A 231 -9.63 -7.63 7.71
N LEU A 232 -8.49 -6.95 7.57
CA LEU A 232 -7.63 -6.61 8.70
C LEU A 232 -8.32 -5.65 9.66
N MET A 233 -8.84 -4.52 9.16
CA MET A 233 -9.59 -3.57 9.97
C MET A 233 -10.79 -4.24 10.67
N GLY A 234 -11.53 -5.08 9.95
CA GLY A 234 -12.65 -5.84 10.50
C GLY A 234 -12.22 -6.79 11.61
N SER A 235 -11.16 -7.57 11.39
CA SER A 235 -10.65 -8.50 12.40
C SER A 235 -10.08 -7.78 13.64
N TRP A 236 -9.55 -6.57 13.48
CA TRP A 236 -9.16 -5.68 14.59
C TRP A 236 -10.38 -5.25 15.40
N ILE A 237 -11.41 -4.74 14.73
CA ILE A 237 -12.64 -4.21 15.34
C ILE A 237 -13.38 -5.29 16.14
N VAL A 238 -13.48 -6.51 15.59
CA VAL A 238 -14.17 -7.64 16.27
C VAL A 238 -13.27 -8.39 17.26
N GLY A 239 -12.03 -7.95 17.47
CA GLY A 239 -11.12 -8.58 18.43
C GLY A 239 -10.56 -9.96 18.01
N ALA A 240 -10.64 -10.31 16.73
CA ALA A 240 -10.08 -11.54 16.16
C ALA A 240 -8.57 -11.42 15.85
N ILE A 241 -7.80 -10.95 16.84
CA ILE A 241 -6.41 -10.52 16.66
C ILE A 241 -5.47 -11.69 16.36
N ARG A 242 -5.69 -12.84 17.00
CA ARG A 242 -4.87 -14.04 16.76
C ARG A 242 -5.01 -14.52 15.31
N ILE A 243 -6.23 -14.52 14.76
CA ILE A 243 -6.48 -14.86 13.35
C ILE A 243 -5.81 -13.81 12.45
N GLY A 244 -6.05 -12.52 12.72
CA GLY A 244 -5.49 -11.43 11.91
C GLY A 244 -3.96 -11.46 11.83
N THR A 245 -3.27 -11.74 12.95
CA THR A 245 -1.80 -11.82 12.95
C THR A 245 -1.23 -13.01 12.18
N LEU A 246 -1.94 -14.15 12.13
CA LEU A 246 -1.55 -15.25 11.25
C LEU A 246 -1.77 -14.91 9.78
N VAL A 247 -2.89 -14.25 9.47
CA VAL A 247 -3.18 -13.78 8.11
C VAL A 247 -2.09 -12.83 7.63
N LEU A 248 -1.64 -11.88 8.45
CA LEU A 248 -0.55 -10.95 8.10
C LEU A 248 0.73 -11.67 7.66
N ILE A 249 1.25 -12.61 8.46
CA ILE A 249 2.48 -13.35 8.11
C ILE A 249 2.34 -14.13 6.81
N VAL A 250 1.22 -14.83 6.63
CA VAL A 250 0.97 -15.62 5.41
C VAL A 250 0.83 -14.71 4.20
N HIS A 251 0.17 -13.57 4.38
CA HIS A 251 -0.05 -12.59 3.32
C HIS A 251 1.26 -11.98 2.85
N ASP A 252 2.13 -11.53 3.76
CA ASP A 252 3.43 -10.95 3.40
C ASP A 252 4.30 -11.94 2.61
N CYS A 253 4.25 -13.22 2.97
CA CYS A 253 4.96 -14.28 2.23
C CYS A 253 4.38 -14.46 0.82
N ALA A 254 3.05 -14.53 0.69
CA ALA A 254 2.36 -14.76 -0.57
C ALA A 254 2.47 -13.57 -1.55
N ASP A 255 2.33 -12.35 -1.05
CA ASP A 255 2.32 -11.12 -1.86
C ASP A 255 3.71 -10.83 -2.46
N VAL A 256 4.80 -11.27 -1.80
CA VAL A 256 6.14 -11.26 -2.40
C VAL A 256 6.18 -12.08 -3.68
N PHE A 257 5.49 -13.22 -3.75
CA PHE A 257 5.49 -14.09 -4.95
C PHE A 257 4.52 -13.64 -6.03
N LEU A 258 3.41 -12.99 -5.68
CA LEU A 258 2.44 -12.49 -6.66
C LEU A 258 2.98 -11.28 -7.44
N GLU A 259 3.90 -10.52 -6.84
CA GLU A 259 4.41 -9.27 -7.40
C GLU A 259 5.68 -9.41 -8.27
N VAL A 260 6.39 -10.54 -8.17
CA VAL A 260 7.64 -10.84 -8.89
C VAL A 260 7.36 -11.58 -10.20
#